data_AF-A0A819PSK3-F1
#
_entry.id   AF-A0A819PSK3-F1
#
_cell.length_a   1.000
_cell.length_b   1.000
_cell.length_c   1.000
_cell.angle_alpha   90.00
_cell.angle_beta   90.00
_cell.angle_gamma   90.00
#
_symmetry.space_group_name_H-M   'P 1'
#
loop_
_entity.id
_entity.type
_entity.pdbx_description
1 polymer ?
#
loop_
_entity_poly.entity_id
_entity_poly.type
_entity_poly.pdbx_seq_one_letter_code
_entity_poly.pdbx_strand_id
1 'polypeptide(L)' 'MTKDTSSQEYLNLKTELRSLLISSQQGCDEHQLMRDYDEYNGRRIPFRDMGYTTLIELLISMPDVARIDQTRRP' A
#
# COMPACT_ATOMS: atom_id res chain seq x y z
N MET A 1 -14.59 20.85 -12.73
CA MET A 1 -14.81 19.79 -11.71
C MET A 1 -13.70 18.77 -11.86
N THR A 2 -12.65 18.78 -11.00
CA THR A 2 -11.67 17.69 -10.82
C THR A 2 -10.53 18.18 -9.90
N LYS A 3 -10.70 18.22 -8.58
CA LYS A 3 -9.53 18.39 -7.67
C LYS A 3 -9.59 17.59 -6.36
N ASP A 4 -10.74 17.08 -5.94
CA ASP A 4 -10.83 16.45 -4.61
C ASP A 4 -10.65 14.93 -4.58
N THR A 5 -10.85 14.23 -5.70
CA THR A 5 -10.86 12.75 -5.72
C THR A 5 -9.48 12.13 -5.45
N SER A 6 -8.40 12.68 -6.00
CA SER A 6 -7.05 12.12 -5.86
C SER A 6 -6.55 12.11 -4.42
N SER A 7 -6.89 13.14 -3.63
CA SER A 7 -6.52 13.23 -2.22
C SER A 7 -7.32 12.24 -1.37
N GLN A 8 -8.62 12.11 -1.62
CA GLN A 8 -9.47 11.20 -0.85
C GLN A 8 -9.13 9.74 -1.13
N GLU A 9 -8.87 9.39 -2.39
CA GLU A 9 -8.46 8.04 -2.77
C GLU A 9 -7.12 7.64 -2.13
N TYR A 10 -6.17 8.58 -2.10
CA TYR A 10 -4.90 8.38 -1.42
C TYR A 10 -5.07 8.16 0.09
N LEU A 11 -5.92 8.95 0.76
CA LEU A 11 -6.22 8.78 2.19
C LEU A 11 -6.93 7.45 2.49
N ASN A 12 -7.85 7.05 1.63
CA ASN A 12 -8.54 5.76 1.75
C ASN A 12 -7.54 4.61 1.60
N LEU A 13 -6.67 4.68 0.59
CA LEU A 13 -5.63 3.67 0.38
C LEU A 13 -4.69 3.55 1.59
N LYS A 14 -4.25 4.67 2.16
CA LYS A 14 -3.45 4.67 3.39
C LYS A 14 -4.14 3.94 4.54
N THR A 15 -5.44 4.13 4.68
CA THR A 15 -6.24 3.49 5.74
C THR A 15 -6.35 1.99 5.51
N GLU A 16 -6.66 1.58 4.28
CA GLU A 16 -6.77 0.17 3.89
C GLU A 16 -5.44 -0.58 4.08
N LEU A 17 -4.33 -0.01 3.59
CA LEU A 17 -2.99 -0.59 3.76
C LEU A 17 -2.60 -0.70 5.22
N ARG A 18 -2.89 0.32 6.04
CA ARG A 18 -2.61 0.28 7.47
C ARG A 18 -3.39 -0.84 8.16
N SER A 19 -4.67 -1.03 7.83
CA SER A 19 -5.48 -2.13 8.40
C SER A 19 -4.88 -3.49 8.08
N LEU A 20 -4.45 -3.73 6.84
CA LEU A 20 -3.81 -4.98 6.44
C LEU A 20 -2.45 -5.20 7.15
N LEU A 21 -1.63 -4.16 7.24
CA LEU A 21 -0.32 -4.23 7.88
C LEU A 21 -0.41 -4.43 9.40
N ILE A 22 -1.43 -3.86 10.06
CA ILE A 22 -1.70 -4.10 11.48
C ILE A 22 -2.09 -5.56 11.72
N SER A 23 -2.84 -6.18 10.80
CA SER A 23 -3.17 -7.60 10.86
C SER A 23 -1.95 -8.51 10.67
N SER A 24 -0.89 -8.04 9.98
CA SER A 24 0.36 -8.79 9.80
C SER A 24 1.43 -8.43 10.85
N GLN A 25 1.33 -9.03 12.04
CA GLN A 25 2.22 -8.74 13.19
C GLN A 25 3.72 -8.84 12.92
N GLN A 26 4.17 -9.60 11.92
CA GLN A 26 5.59 -9.81 11.60
C GLN A 26 6.04 -9.03 10.35
N GLY A 27 5.21 -8.10 9.85
CA GLY A 27 5.36 -7.56 8.51
C GLY A 27 4.93 -8.58 7.45
N CYS A 28 4.99 -8.19 6.19
CA CYS A 28 4.66 -9.04 5.05
C CYS A 28 5.57 -8.69 3.87
N ASP A 29 5.78 -9.64 2.96
CA ASP A 29 6.42 -9.31 1.69
C ASP A 29 5.46 -8.56 0.74
N GLU A 30 6.03 -7.99 -0.31
CA GLU A 30 5.29 -7.20 -1.30
C GLU A 30 4.16 -8.02 -1.95
N HIS A 31 4.42 -9.29 -2.29
CA HIS A 31 3.45 -10.13 -2.97
C HIS A 31 2.29 -10.52 -2.06
N GLN A 32 2.57 -10.79 -0.78
CA GLN A 32 1.56 -11.07 0.23
C GLN A 32 0.67 -9.85 0.43
N LEU A 33 1.24 -8.65 0.58
CA LEU A 33 0.45 -7.41 0.71
C LEU A 33 -0.47 -7.18 -0.49
N MET A 34 0.05 -7.37 -1.71
CA MET A 34 -0.75 -7.23 -2.94
C MET A 34 -1.91 -8.23 -2.98
N ARG A 35 -1.66 -9.48 -2.57
CA ARG A 35 -2.68 -10.53 -2.52
C ARG A 35 -3.73 -10.22 -1.48
N ASP A 36 -3.34 -9.92 -0.24
CA ASP A 36 -4.26 -9.64 0.85
C ASP A 36 -5.12 -8.42 0.56
N TYR A 37 -4.54 -7.40 -0.09
CA TYR A 37 -5.30 -6.24 -0.53
C TYR A 37 -6.33 -6.60 -1.61
N ASP A 38 -5.96 -7.39 -2.61
CA ASP A 38 -6.89 -7.84 -3.66
C ASP A 38 -8.02 -8.71 -3.10
N GLU A 39 -7.70 -9.63 -2.19
CA GLU A 39 -8.67 -10.51 -1.52
C GLU A 39 -9.63 -9.73 -0.60
N TYR A 40 -9.13 -8.74 0.14
CA TYR A 40 -9.94 -7.97 1.09
C TYR A 40 -10.75 -6.84 0.42
N ASN A 41 -10.16 -6.16 -0.57
CA ASN A 41 -10.78 -4.99 -1.19
C ASN A 41 -11.44 -5.29 -2.55
N GLY A 42 -11.25 -6.49 -3.09
CA GLY A 42 -11.76 -6.91 -4.40
C GLY A 42 -11.14 -6.15 -5.57
N ARG A 43 -9.99 -5.49 -5.36
CA ARG A 43 -9.28 -4.72 -6.37
C ARG A 43 -7.79 -4.69 -6.09
N ARG A 44 -6.99 -4.54 -7.15
CA ARG A 44 -5.54 -4.34 -7.04
C ARG A 44 -5.22 -2.97 -6.45
N ILE A 45 -4.07 -2.89 -5.78
CA ILE A 45 -3.53 -1.61 -5.27
C ILE A 45 -3.30 -0.65 -6.45
N PRO A 46 -3.92 0.54 -6.48
CA PRO A 46 -3.89 1.46 -7.62
C PRO A 46 -2.60 2.30 -7.67
N PHE A 47 -1.43 1.70 -7.42
CA PHE A 47 -0.15 2.44 -7.39
C PHE A 47 0.19 3.08 -8.75
N ARG A 48 -0.17 2.44 -9.87
CA ARG A 48 0.03 2.99 -11.21
C ARG A 48 -0.86 4.19 -11.51
N ASP A 49 -2.11 4.14 -11.05
CA ASP A 49 -3.07 5.23 -11.25
C ASP A 49 -2.67 6.46 -10.43
N MET A 50 -1.94 6.25 -9.34
CA MET A 50 -1.33 7.29 -8.52
C MET A 50 0.03 7.80 -9.04
N GLY A 51 0.53 7.26 -10.15
CA GLY A 51 1.77 7.71 -10.79
C GLY A 51 3.05 7.03 -10.29
N TYR A 52 2.94 5.92 -9.54
CA TYR A 52 4.09 5.12 -9.10
C TYR A 52 4.35 3.95 -10.05
N THR A 53 5.62 3.57 -10.20
CA THR A 53 6.03 2.45 -11.06
C THR A 53 5.88 1.12 -10.34
N THR A 54 6.13 1.11 -9.03
CA THR A 54 6.11 -0.08 -8.18
C THR A 54 5.34 0.14 -6.88
N LEU A 55 4.88 -0.93 -6.23
CA LEU A 55 4.27 -0.85 -4.91
C LEU A 55 5.29 -0.36 -3.87
N ILE A 56 6.56 -0.77 -3.98
CA ILE A 56 7.62 -0.28 -3.09
C ILE A 56 7.78 1.24 -3.17
N GLU A 57 7.76 1.85 -4.36
CA GLU A 57 7.80 3.31 -4.52
C GLU A 57 6.61 3.99 -3.83
N LEU A 58 5.40 3.43 -4.00
CA LEU A 58 4.21 3.92 -3.30
C LEU A 58 4.41 3.85 -1.78
N LEU A 59 4.86 2.71 -1.23
CA LEU A 59 5.07 2.53 0.21
C LEU A 59 6.16 3.45 0.78
N ILE A 60 7.24 3.69 0.03
CA ILE A 60 8.29 4.66 0.38
C ILE A 60 7.71 6.07 0.52
N SER A 61 6.72 6.43 -0.31
CA SER A 61 6.06 7.74 -0.23
C SER A 61 5.09 7.90 0.95
N MET A 62 4.76 6.81 1.66
CA MET A 62 3.89 6.80 2.85
C MET A 62 4.55 6.16 4.08
N PRO A 63 5.62 6.77 4.62
CA PRO A 63 6.36 6.22 5.76
C PRO A 63 5.52 6.13 7.06
N ASP A 64 4.38 6.82 7.12
CA ASP A 64 3.43 6.72 8.23
C ASP A 64 2.50 5.49 8.15
N VAL A 65 2.53 4.77 7.02
CA VAL A 65 1.72 3.55 6.79
C VAL A 65 2.59 2.31 6.84
N ALA A 66 3.75 2.32 6.17
CA ALA A 66 4.62 1.17 6.05
C ALA A 66 6.10 1.56 6.24
N ARG A 67 6.86 0.67 6.87
CA ARG A 67 8.32 0.74 6.91
C ARG A 67 8.88 -0.41 6.09
N ILE A 68 9.63 -0.10 5.05
CA ILE A 68 10.31 -1.12 4.26
C ILE A 68 11.57 -1.55 5.00
N ASP A 69 11.67 -2.86 5.26
CA ASP A 69 12.86 -3.47 5.81
C ASP A 69 13.60 -4.23 4.70
N GLN A 70 14.74 -3.70 4.26
CA GLN A 70 15.60 -4.34 3.25
C GLN A 70 16.58 -5.34 3.88
N THR A 71 16.48 -5.62 5.18
CA THR A 71 17.44 -6.46 5.93
C THR A 71 17.23 -7.96 5.71
N ARG A 72 16.56 -8.41 4.63
CA ARG A 72 16.71 -9.79 4.15
C ARG A 72 18.11 -9.97 3.55
N ARG A 73 19.12 -10.02 4.42
CA ARG A 73 20.36 -10.74 4.11
C ARG A 73 20.09 -12.25 4.29
N PRO A 74 20.57 -13.10 3.37
CA PRO A 74 20.49 -14.55 3.51
C PRO A 74 21.24 -15.06 4.74
#